data_AF-A0A4U2EKM1-F1
#
_entry.id   AF-A0A4U2EKM1-F1
#
_cell.length_a   1.000
_cell.length_b   1.000
_cell.length_c   1.000
_cell.angle_alpha   90.00
_cell.angle_beta   90.00
_cell.angle_gamma   90.00
#
_symmetry.space_group_name_H-M   'P 1'
#
loop_
_entity.id
_entity.type
_entity.pdbx_description
1 polymer ?
#
loop_
_entity_poly.entity_id
_entity_poly.type
_entity_poly.pdbx_seq_one_letter_code
_entity_poly.pdbx_strand_id
1 'polypeptide(L)'
;MKKTAILSITTIALMSTAAVFLYLNNQDTHTDDEQRVSSLKVTSQQDTDIDNASAKDMMEYFVSGNAELTLEDIRDNVAKHHEQVSTTVVDEALFAKYLEYKSALTSLDVQFGTTSISADDLRALNQALLDLQAQFFSESEISILFTHDNRMREIALEKLLLKQEGLEDEEYQQRLESYLSEQPDYVQSSHQNQVLLQQLSSSEGLDEQGKYLKRSELVGEEATQRLEALDKQRAAFEDSLEVYFAERNDVLKDSFLSKTEQQEKIAQLRTEHFLPEQLRRVEAIERIRAAESRQ
;
A
#
# COMPACT_ATOMS: atom_id res chain seq x y z
N MET A 1 -31.18 -28.28 16.85
CA MET A 1 -30.99 -27.27 15.78
C MET A 1 -29.64 -26.62 16.01
N LYS A 2 -28.62 -27.06 15.29
CA LYS A 2 -27.24 -26.57 15.43
C LYS A 2 -27.08 -25.39 14.47
N LYS A 3 -26.73 -24.21 14.98
CA LYS A 3 -26.37 -23.06 14.16
C LYS A 3 -24.88 -23.16 13.87
N THR A 4 -24.53 -23.59 12.66
CA THR A 4 -23.19 -23.49 12.10
C THR A 4 -22.94 -22.02 11.76
N ALA A 5 -21.99 -21.40 12.45
CA ALA A 5 -21.48 -20.09 12.07
C ALA A 5 -20.50 -20.31 10.91
N ILE A 6 -20.90 -19.93 9.70
CA ILE A 6 -20.01 -19.82 8.55
C ILE A 6 -19.29 -18.47 8.71
N LEU A 7 -18.06 -18.50 9.22
CA LEU A 7 -17.16 -17.36 9.16
C LEU A 7 -16.54 -17.36 7.77
N SER A 8 -17.13 -16.59 6.86
CA SER A 8 -16.52 -16.26 5.58
C SER A 8 -15.23 -15.48 5.86
N ILE A 9 -14.07 -16.14 5.70
CA ILE A 9 -12.76 -15.48 5.64
C ILE A 9 -12.64 -14.85 4.25
N THR A 10 -13.44 -13.81 4.02
CA THR A 10 -13.18 -12.81 3.00
C THR A 10 -12.59 -11.62 3.75
N THR A 11 -11.44 -11.13 3.28
CA THR A 11 -10.71 -9.94 3.74
C THR A 11 -9.83 -10.09 4.98
N ILE A 12 -8.61 -10.62 4.81
CA ILE A 12 -7.42 -10.06 5.46
C ILE A 12 -6.29 -9.97 4.44
N ALA A 13 -5.73 -8.75 4.33
CA ALA A 13 -4.47 -8.36 3.68
C ALA A 13 -4.44 -8.16 2.16
N LEU A 14 -4.96 -7.00 1.71
CA LEU A 14 -4.25 -6.15 0.74
C LEU A 14 -4.36 -4.71 1.24
N MET A 15 -3.54 -4.35 2.24
CA MET A 15 -3.32 -2.94 2.56
C MET A 15 -2.36 -2.37 1.53
N SER A 16 -2.95 -1.66 0.57
CA SER A 16 -2.45 -0.44 -0.09
C SER A 16 -0.98 -0.08 0.19
N THR A 17 -0.10 -0.44 -0.75
CA THR A 17 1.13 0.31 -0.97
C THR A 17 0.78 1.57 -1.76
N ALA A 18 0.91 2.73 -1.14
CA ALA A 18 0.89 4.01 -1.84
C ALA A 18 2.08 4.06 -2.80
N ALA A 19 1.81 3.97 -4.10
CA ALA A 19 2.82 4.26 -5.12
C ALA A 19 3.10 5.76 -5.12
N VAL A 20 4.35 6.13 -4.80
CA VAL A 20 4.86 7.49 -5.03
C VAL A 20 5.14 7.61 -6.52
N PHE A 21 4.31 8.36 -7.24
CA PHE A 21 4.54 8.71 -8.63
C PHE A 21 5.78 9.62 -8.74
N LEU A 22 6.88 9.09 -9.27
CA LEU A 22 7.97 9.90 -9.81
C LEU A 22 7.63 10.24 -11.26
N TYR A 23 7.27 11.50 -11.50
CA TYR A 23 7.00 12.04 -12.83
C TYR A 23 8.34 12.21 -13.57
N LEU A 24 8.76 11.19 -14.33
CA LEU A 24 9.81 11.34 -15.33
C LEU A 24 9.16 11.68 -16.67
N ASN A 25 9.36 12.93 -17.11
CA ASN A 25 8.89 13.45 -18.37
C ASN A 25 9.73 12.87 -19.53
N ASN A 26 9.34 11.73 -20.07
CA ASN A 26 9.89 11.20 -21.32
C ASN A 26 8.96 11.55 -22.47
N GLN A 27 9.51 12.18 -23.51
CA GLN A 27 8.79 12.66 -24.67
C GLN A 27 8.20 11.50 -25.49
N ASP A 28 6.92 11.65 -25.80
CA ASP A 28 6.05 10.68 -26.47
C ASP A 28 6.51 10.30 -27.88
N THR A 29 6.65 8.99 -28.10
CA THR A 29 6.43 8.36 -29.41
C THR A 29 5.18 7.48 -29.32
N HIS A 30 4.01 8.10 -29.18
CA HIS A 30 2.70 7.44 -29.40
C HIS A 30 2.59 7.10 -30.90
N THR A 31 2.11 5.93 -31.35
CA THR A 31 0.66 5.76 -31.52
C THR A 31 0.17 4.31 -31.68
N ASP A 32 1.01 3.26 -31.76
CA ASP A 32 0.51 1.91 -32.08
C ASP A 32 0.45 0.95 -30.87
N ASP A 33 1.40 1.04 -29.94
CA ASP A 33 1.44 0.13 -28.77
C ASP A 33 0.39 0.49 -27.71
N GLU A 34 0.13 1.77 -27.48
CA GLU A 34 -0.91 2.22 -26.53
C GLU A 34 -2.33 1.86 -26.97
N GLN A 35 -2.61 1.93 -28.29
CA GLN A 35 -3.91 1.52 -28.83
C GLN A 35 -4.13 0.00 -28.68
N ARG A 36 -3.07 -0.80 -28.83
CA ARG A 36 -3.10 -2.25 -28.64
C ARG A 36 -3.32 -2.61 -27.18
N VAL A 37 -2.61 -1.97 -26.26
CA VAL A 37 -2.76 -2.17 -24.81
C VAL A 37 -4.13 -1.70 -24.31
N SER A 38 -4.65 -0.57 -24.82
CA SER A 38 -6.00 -0.08 -24.49
C SER A 38 -7.11 -1.07 -24.88
N SER A 39 -6.93 -1.83 -25.96
CA SER A 39 -7.92 -2.83 -26.40
C SER A 39 -8.08 -4.04 -25.47
N LEU A 40 -7.13 -4.26 -24.55
CA LEU A 40 -7.16 -5.35 -23.58
C LEU A 40 -7.78 -4.95 -22.23
N LYS A 41 -7.99 -3.65 -22.00
CA LYS A 41 -8.46 -3.08 -20.73
C LYS A 41 -9.99 -2.92 -20.75
N VAL A 42 -10.64 -3.20 -19.63
CA VAL A 42 -12.08 -2.91 -19.45
C VAL A 42 -12.33 -1.44 -19.16
N THR A 43 -13.60 -1.03 -19.06
CA THR A 43 -13.95 0.38 -18.82
C THR A 43 -13.39 0.87 -17.49
N SER A 44 -13.50 0.05 -16.43
CA SER A 44 -12.96 0.35 -15.11
C SER A 44 -11.43 0.36 -15.00
N GLN A 45 -10.72 0.00 -16.08
CA GLN A 45 -9.26 -0.10 -16.14
C GLN A 45 -8.64 0.94 -17.09
N GLN A 46 -9.42 1.83 -17.67
CA GLN A 46 -8.90 2.76 -18.70
C GLN A 46 -7.90 3.79 -18.13
N ASP A 47 -8.01 4.11 -16.84
CA ASP A 47 -7.11 5.03 -16.12
C ASP A 47 -5.88 4.33 -15.51
N THR A 48 -5.74 3.02 -15.71
CA THR A 48 -4.60 2.23 -15.25
C THR A 48 -3.81 1.64 -16.41
N ASP A 49 -2.53 1.37 -16.16
CA ASP A 49 -1.72 0.54 -17.03
C ASP A 49 -1.86 -0.94 -16.62
N ILE A 50 -1.61 -1.84 -17.57
CA ILE A 50 -1.52 -3.28 -17.25
C ILE A 50 -0.38 -3.46 -16.25
N ASP A 51 -0.69 -4.04 -15.09
CA ASP A 51 0.30 -4.25 -14.05
C ASP A 51 1.27 -5.35 -14.46
N ASN A 52 2.48 -4.95 -14.86
CA ASN A 52 3.54 -5.86 -15.27
C ASN A 52 4.64 -5.96 -14.19
N ALA A 53 4.36 -5.56 -12.94
CA ALA A 53 5.33 -5.63 -11.84
C ALA A 53 5.79 -7.07 -11.57
N SER A 54 4.87 -8.03 -11.70
CA SER A 54 5.18 -9.46 -11.70
C SER A 54 4.21 -10.25 -12.58
N ALA A 55 4.56 -11.50 -12.88
CA ALA A 55 3.67 -12.43 -13.58
C ALA A 55 2.35 -12.63 -12.82
N LYS A 56 2.40 -12.66 -11.49
CA LYS A 56 1.20 -12.76 -10.65
C LYS A 56 0.35 -11.50 -10.74
N ASP A 57 0.94 -10.32 -10.63
CA ASP A 57 0.21 -9.04 -10.67
C ASP A 57 -0.47 -8.82 -12.04
N MET A 58 0.18 -9.21 -13.13
CA MET A 58 -0.44 -9.22 -14.47
C MET A 58 -1.68 -10.09 -14.50
N MET A 59 -1.60 -11.33 -13.99
CA MET A 59 -2.77 -12.22 -13.95
C MET A 59 -3.89 -11.67 -13.06
N GLU A 60 -3.57 -11.09 -11.90
CA GLU A 60 -4.56 -10.46 -11.03
C GLU A 60 -5.21 -9.23 -11.67
N TYR A 61 -4.43 -8.44 -12.42
CA TYR A 61 -4.94 -7.29 -13.17
C TYR A 61 -6.00 -7.73 -14.19
N PHE A 62 -5.72 -8.76 -14.99
CA PHE A 62 -6.70 -9.29 -15.94
C PHE A 62 -7.93 -9.88 -15.25
N VAL A 63 -7.75 -10.59 -14.13
CA VAL A 63 -8.86 -11.14 -13.33
C VAL A 63 -9.72 -10.05 -12.71
N SER A 64 -9.18 -8.87 -12.40
CA SER A 64 -9.95 -7.76 -11.83
C SER A 64 -11.07 -7.23 -12.76
N GLY A 65 -10.96 -7.50 -14.07
CA GLY A 65 -11.99 -7.19 -15.06
C GLY A 65 -13.19 -8.14 -15.08
N ASN A 66 -13.25 -9.16 -14.21
CA ASN A 66 -14.28 -10.20 -14.19
C ASN A 66 -15.72 -9.72 -13.94
N ALA A 67 -15.91 -8.46 -13.52
CA ALA A 67 -17.22 -7.84 -13.41
C ALA A 67 -17.77 -7.39 -14.77
N GLU A 68 -16.90 -7.13 -15.76
CA GLU A 68 -17.24 -6.63 -17.09
C GLU A 68 -16.98 -7.66 -18.20
N LEU A 69 -16.09 -8.62 -17.97
CA LEU A 69 -15.69 -9.65 -18.93
C LEU A 69 -16.01 -11.05 -18.44
N THR A 70 -16.26 -11.95 -19.39
CA THR A 70 -16.33 -13.38 -19.09
C THR A 70 -14.93 -13.95 -18.86
N LEU A 71 -14.83 -15.11 -18.21
CA LEU A 71 -13.53 -15.80 -18.05
C LEU A 71 -12.88 -16.15 -19.40
N GLU A 72 -13.68 -16.39 -20.43
CA GLU A 72 -13.18 -16.64 -21.80
C GLU A 72 -12.54 -15.38 -22.37
N ASP A 73 -13.21 -14.23 -22.28
CA ASP A 73 -12.67 -12.94 -22.72
C ASP A 73 -11.36 -12.59 -21.98
N ILE A 74 -11.28 -12.88 -20.67
CA ILE A 74 -10.08 -12.64 -19.87
C ILE A 74 -8.92 -13.52 -20.34
N ARG A 75 -9.17 -14.81 -20.63
CA ARG A 75 -8.15 -15.72 -21.17
C ARG A 75 -7.65 -15.24 -22.53
N ASP A 76 -8.57 -14.82 -23.40
CA ASP A 76 -8.24 -14.26 -24.72
C ASP A 76 -7.37 -12.99 -24.57
N ASN A 77 -7.66 -12.13 -23.60
CA ASN A 77 -6.88 -10.93 -23.35
C ASN A 77 -5.47 -11.25 -22.84
N VAL A 78 -5.32 -12.25 -21.97
CA VAL A 78 -4.00 -12.74 -21.53
C VAL A 78 -3.20 -13.30 -22.72
N ALA A 79 -3.82 -14.12 -23.56
CA ALA A 79 -3.18 -14.68 -24.75
C ALA A 79 -2.73 -13.58 -25.73
N LYS A 80 -3.60 -12.60 -26.02
CA LYS A 80 -3.26 -11.45 -26.86
C LYS A 80 -2.13 -10.62 -26.26
N HIS A 81 -2.13 -10.39 -24.95
CA HIS A 81 -1.04 -9.67 -24.28
C HIS A 81 0.30 -10.43 -24.43
N HIS A 82 0.27 -11.76 -24.30
CA HIS A 82 1.45 -12.60 -24.51
C HIS A 82 2.02 -12.50 -25.92
N GLU A 83 1.15 -12.46 -26.93
CA GLU A 83 1.56 -12.26 -28.32
C GLU A 83 2.12 -10.84 -28.57
N GLN A 84 1.52 -9.83 -27.96
CA GLN A 84 1.92 -8.43 -28.11
C GLN A 84 3.23 -8.11 -27.40
N VAL A 85 3.48 -8.75 -26.24
CA VAL A 85 4.64 -8.48 -25.39
C VAL A 85 5.44 -9.78 -25.24
N SER A 86 6.33 -10.06 -26.20
CA SER A 86 7.10 -11.32 -26.24
C SER A 86 8.03 -11.56 -25.04
N THR A 87 8.18 -10.58 -24.14
CA THR A 87 8.92 -10.71 -22.88
C THR A 87 8.08 -11.18 -21.70
N THR A 88 6.76 -11.27 -21.84
CA THR A 88 5.92 -11.73 -20.73
C THR A 88 6.01 -13.25 -20.56
N VAL A 89 6.20 -13.65 -19.30
CA VAL A 89 6.29 -15.06 -18.90
C VAL A 89 4.89 -15.69 -18.76
N VAL A 90 3.85 -14.87 -18.67
CA VAL A 90 2.47 -15.33 -18.53
C VAL A 90 1.92 -15.71 -19.89
N ASP A 91 1.78 -17.01 -20.12
CA ASP A 91 1.04 -17.58 -21.24
C ASP A 91 -0.33 -18.10 -20.79
N GLU A 92 -1.13 -18.57 -21.74
CA GLU A 92 -2.47 -19.11 -21.45
C GLU A 92 -2.42 -20.34 -20.52
N ALA A 93 -1.38 -21.17 -20.63
CA ALA A 93 -1.24 -22.38 -19.84
C ALA A 93 -0.95 -22.07 -18.36
N LEU A 94 -0.04 -21.13 -18.09
CA LEU A 94 0.27 -20.65 -16.75
C LEU A 94 -0.95 -19.96 -16.13
N PHE A 95 -1.67 -19.15 -16.93
CA PHE A 95 -2.90 -18.50 -16.47
C PHE A 95 -4.00 -19.50 -16.14
N ALA A 96 -4.20 -20.55 -16.94
CA ALA A 96 -5.16 -21.60 -16.65
C ALA A 96 -4.85 -22.32 -15.33
N LYS A 97 -3.58 -22.71 -15.09
CA LYS A 97 -3.13 -23.26 -13.80
C LYS A 97 -3.40 -22.29 -12.65
N TYR A 98 -3.20 -20.98 -12.88
CA TYR A 98 -3.46 -19.95 -11.89
C TYR A 98 -4.93 -19.88 -11.47
N LEU A 99 -5.85 -19.95 -12.43
CA LEU A 99 -7.29 -19.98 -12.15
C LEU A 99 -7.71 -21.24 -11.40
N GLU A 100 -7.14 -22.41 -11.75
CA GLU A 100 -7.38 -23.65 -11.03
C GLU A 100 -6.86 -23.59 -9.59
N TYR A 101 -5.65 -23.05 -9.39
CA TYR A 101 -5.09 -22.79 -8.06
C TYR A 101 -5.97 -21.85 -7.24
N LYS A 102 -6.45 -20.74 -7.82
CA LYS A 102 -7.39 -19.81 -7.16
C LYS A 102 -8.69 -20.48 -6.75
N SER A 103 -9.23 -21.34 -7.61
CA SER A 103 -10.42 -22.14 -7.31
C SER A 103 -10.15 -23.09 -6.13
N ALA A 104 -9.06 -23.85 -6.17
CA ALA A 104 -8.68 -24.77 -5.10
C ALA A 104 -8.42 -24.06 -3.77
N LEU A 105 -7.86 -22.85 -3.81
CA LEU A 105 -7.63 -22.02 -2.63
C LEU A 105 -8.94 -21.69 -1.88
N THR A 106 -10.07 -21.54 -2.58
CA THR A 106 -11.38 -21.34 -1.93
C THR A 106 -11.86 -22.55 -1.13
N SER A 107 -11.32 -23.72 -1.42
CA SER A 107 -11.65 -24.99 -0.77
C SER A 107 -10.60 -25.41 0.25
N LEU A 108 -9.58 -24.56 0.49
CA LEU A 108 -8.52 -24.83 1.46
C LEU A 108 -9.08 -24.73 2.89
N ASP A 109 -9.30 -25.89 3.51
CA ASP A 109 -9.78 -25.99 4.88
C ASP A 109 -8.59 -26.25 5.83
N VAL A 110 -8.21 -25.21 6.57
CA VAL A 110 -7.23 -25.32 7.65
C VAL A 110 -7.98 -25.13 8.97
N GLN A 111 -7.88 -26.13 9.85
CA GLN A 111 -8.57 -26.10 11.12
C GLN A 111 -7.88 -25.10 12.06
N PHE A 112 -8.56 -23.99 12.35
CA PHE A 112 -8.11 -23.01 13.34
C PHE A 112 -8.77 -23.27 14.71
N GLY A 113 -8.07 -22.90 15.79
CA GLY A 113 -8.66 -22.85 17.11
C GLY A 113 -9.89 -21.92 17.15
N THR A 114 -10.98 -22.34 17.80
CA THR A 114 -12.24 -21.57 17.84
C THR A 114 -12.18 -20.32 18.72
N THR A 115 -11.14 -20.19 19.55
CA THR A 115 -11.01 -19.12 20.55
C THR A 115 -9.90 -18.12 20.19
N SER A 116 -8.82 -18.59 19.55
CA SER A 116 -7.71 -17.75 19.09
C SER A 116 -6.90 -18.50 18.03
N ILE A 117 -6.34 -17.77 17.08
CA ILE A 117 -5.39 -18.30 16.09
C ILE A 117 -4.01 -18.41 16.74
N SER A 118 -3.45 -19.62 16.77
CA SER A 118 -2.13 -19.89 17.34
C SER A 118 -1.01 -19.73 16.29
N ALA A 119 0.26 -19.65 16.72
CA ALA A 119 1.37 -19.68 15.78
C ALA A 119 1.48 -21.03 15.03
N ASP A 120 1.10 -22.14 15.69
CA ASP A 120 1.05 -23.44 15.04
C ASP A 120 -0.04 -23.50 13.97
N ASP A 121 -1.18 -22.84 14.20
CA ASP A 121 -2.24 -22.75 13.18
C ASP A 121 -1.74 -21.98 11.95
N LEU A 122 -0.98 -20.89 12.15
CA LEU A 122 -0.42 -20.11 11.05
C LEU A 122 0.71 -20.85 10.32
N ARG A 123 1.52 -21.64 11.03
CA ARG A 123 2.50 -22.56 10.42
C ARG A 123 1.79 -23.61 9.56
N ALA A 124 0.74 -24.24 10.08
CA ALA A 124 -0.05 -25.22 9.36
C ALA A 124 -0.70 -24.62 8.11
N LEU A 125 -1.24 -23.40 8.22
CA LEU A 125 -1.75 -22.66 7.08
C LEU A 125 -0.66 -22.39 6.02
N ASN A 126 0.51 -21.93 6.44
CA ASN A 126 1.60 -21.68 5.51
C ASN A 126 2.05 -22.96 4.79
N GLN A 127 2.18 -24.08 5.51
CA GLN A 127 2.51 -25.35 4.90
C GLN A 127 1.44 -25.80 3.91
N ALA A 128 0.15 -25.70 4.27
CA ALA A 128 -0.95 -26.07 3.40
C ALA A 128 -0.97 -25.22 2.10
N LEU A 129 -0.60 -23.94 2.19
CA LEU A 129 -0.45 -23.08 1.02
C LEU A 129 0.72 -23.50 0.12
N LEU A 130 1.88 -23.83 0.70
CA LEU A 130 3.04 -24.33 -0.05
C LEU A 130 2.73 -25.66 -0.75
N ASP A 131 2.08 -26.59 -0.03
CA ASP A 131 1.66 -27.87 -0.57
C ASP A 131 0.63 -27.70 -1.70
N LEU A 132 -0.28 -26.74 -1.56
CA LEU A 132 -1.24 -26.41 -2.61
C LEU A 132 -0.52 -25.83 -3.84
N GLN A 133 0.42 -24.91 -3.67
CA GLN A 133 1.21 -24.38 -4.78
C GLN A 133 1.96 -25.50 -5.51
N ALA A 134 2.58 -26.43 -4.79
CA ALA A 134 3.31 -27.57 -5.36
C ALA A 134 2.42 -28.57 -6.13
N GLN A 135 1.10 -28.57 -5.89
CA GLN A 135 0.15 -29.39 -6.65
C GLN A 135 -0.15 -28.81 -8.04
N PHE A 136 -0.12 -27.49 -8.20
CA PHE A 136 -0.50 -26.81 -9.45
C PHE A 136 0.70 -26.36 -10.29
N PHE A 137 1.84 -26.09 -9.65
CA PHE A 137 2.98 -25.42 -10.28
C PHE A 137 4.27 -26.21 -10.11
N SER A 138 5.12 -26.13 -11.13
CA SER A 138 6.54 -26.54 -11.03
C SER A 138 7.33 -25.60 -10.14
N GLU A 139 8.50 -26.04 -9.65
CA GLU A 139 9.38 -25.19 -8.82
C GLU A 139 9.75 -23.87 -9.51
N SER A 140 9.97 -23.87 -10.82
CA SER A 140 10.24 -22.66 -11.59
C SER A 140 9.04 -21.72 -11.64
N GLU A 141 7.83 -22.25 -11.84
CA GLU A 141 6.60 -21.45 -11.84
C GLU A 141 6.32 -20.88 -10.45
N ILE A 142 6.56 -21.66 -9.38
CA ILE A 142 6.47 -21.17 -8.00
C ILE A 142 7.46 -20.04 -7.76
N SER A 143 8.70 -20.18 -8.25
CA SER A 143 9.71 -19.14 -8.12
C SER A 143 9.31 -17.84 -8.82
N ILE A 144 8.62 -17.93 -9.95
CA ILE A 144 8.14 -16.76 -10.71
C ILE A 144 6.94 -16.10 -10.00
N LEU A 145 6.01 -16.90 -9.47
CA LEU A 145 4.72 -16.42 -8.99
C LEU A 145 4.67 -16.09 -7.50
N PHE A 146 5.39 -16.82 -6.67
CA PHE A 146 5.15 -16.84 -5.22
C PHE A 146 6.39 -16.59 -4.36
N THR A 147 7.58 -16.40 -4.94
CA THR A 147 8.82 -16.16 -4.16
C THR A 147 8.64 -15.03 -3.14
N HIS A 148 8.13 -13.88 -3.59
CA HIS A 148 7.92 -12.72 -2.73
C HIS A 148 6.90 -13.03 -1.63
N ASP A 149 5.70 -13.50 -2.01
CA ASP A 149 4.60 -13.77 -1.08
C ASP A 149 4.95 -14.84 -0.04
N ASN A 150 5.60 -15.93 -0.46
CA ASN A 150 6.04 -17.01 0.43
C ASN A 150 7.08 -16.50 1.42
N ARG A 151 8.07 -15.74 0.94
CA ARG A 151 9.11 -15.16 1.80
C ARG A 151 8.54 -14.17 2.80
N MET A 152 7.61 -13.30 2.39
CA MET A 152 6.97 -12.34 3.30
C MET A 152 6.14 -13.04 4.38
N ARG A 153 5.42 -14.11 4.02
CA ARG A 153 4.67 -14.92 4.98
C ARG A 153 5.59 -15.67 5.95
N GLU A 154 6.70 -16.24 5.47
CA GLU A 154 7.72 -16.89 6.29
C GLU A 154 8.33 -15.90 7.31
N ILE A 155 8.74 -14.71 6.85
CA ILE A 155 9.29 -13.66 7.73
C ILE A 155 8.25 -13.20 8.77
N ALA A 156 6.98 -13.08 8.39
CA ALA A 156 5.92 -12.72 9.31
C ALA A 156 5.72 -13.78 10.41
N LEU A 157 5.78 -15.06 10.04
CA LEU A 157 5.76 -16.17 10.99
C LEU A 157 6.96 -16.13 11.92
N GLU A 158 8.18 -15.96 11.39
CA GLU A 158 9.39 -15.92 12.21
C GLU A 158 9.34 -14.77 13.22
N LYS A 159 8.92 -13.57 12.79
CA LYS A 159 8.72 -12.42 13.67
C LYS A 159 7.72 -12.71 14.79
N LEU A 160 6.64 -13.45 14.50
CA LEU A 160 5.65 -13.84 15.50
C LEU A 160 6.26 -14.82 16.51
N LEU A 161 7.01 -15.81 16.03
CA LEU A 161 7.64 -16.83 16.87
C LEU A 161 8.66 -16.24 17.82
N LEU A 162 9.56 -15.39 17.30
CA LEU A 162 10.53 -14.66 18.12
C LEU A 162 9.85 -13.82 19.22
N LYS A 163 8.68 -13.23 18.94
CA LYS A 163 7.91 -12.49 19.95
C LYS A 163 7.29 -13.40 21.02
N GLN A 164 6.88 -14.62 20.64
CA GLN A 164 6.27 -15.57 21.57
C GLN A 164 7.26 -16.23 22.53
N GLU A 165 8.55 -16.19 22.22
CA GLU A 165 9.60 -16.67 23.13
C GLU A 165 9.71 -15.84 24.42
N GLY A 166 9.11 -14.64 24.47
CA GLY A 166 9.14 -13.79 25.66
C GLY A 166 10.54 -13.26 25.97
N LEU A 167 11.35 -13.05 24.93
CA LEU A 167 12.68 -12.44 25.03
C LEU A 167 12.58 -11.00 25.54
N GLU A 168 13.64 -10.54 26.21
CA GLU A 168 13.82 -9.11 26.49
C GLU A 168 13.94 -8.34 25.17
N ASP A 169 13.50 -7.07 25.17
CA ASP A 169 13.41 -6.25 23.94
C ASP A 169 14.74 -6.21 23.17
N GLU A 170 15.88 -6.07 23.86
CA GLU A 170 17.20 -6.02 23.23
C GLU A 170 17.59 -7.36 22.57
N GLU A 171 17.33 -8.48 23.24
CA GLU A 171 17.63 -9.81 22.71
C GLU A 171 16.72 -10.14 21.51
N TYR A 172 15.45 -9.74 21.57
CA TYR A 172 14.53 -9.85 20.43
C TYR A 172 15.06 -9.10 19.21
N GLN A 173 15.49 -7.83 19.38
CA GLN A 173 16.00 -7.03 18.26
C GLN A 173 17.26 -7.64 17.65
N GLN A 174 18.22 -8.09 18.47
CA GLN A 174 19.46 -8.71 17.97
C GLN A 174 19.20 -9.96 17.13
N ARG A 175 18.28 -10.83 17.59
CA ARG A 175 17.91 -12.03 16.83
C ARG A 175 17.17 -11.68 15.54
N LEU A 176 16.26 -10.71 15.60
CA LEU A 176 15.52 -10.26 14.42
C LEU A 176 16.47 -9.66 13.37
N GLU A 177 17.42 -8.82 13.77
CA GLU A 177 18.43 -8.25 12.87
C GLU A 177 19.30 -9.33 12.24
N SER A 178 19.75 -10.32 13.03
CA SER A 178 20.52 -11.45 12.53
C SER A 178 19.74 -12.23 11.47
N TYR A 179 18.49 -12.59 11.76
CA TYR A 179 17.61 -13.27 10.81
C TYR A 179 17.37 -12.47 9.53
N LEU A 180 17.14 -11.16 9.64
CA LEU A 180 16.89 -10.28 8.50
C LEU A 180 18.14 -10.07 7.62
N SER A 181 19.34 -10.11 8.20
CA SER A 181 20.60 -10.00 7.46
C SER A 181 20.87 -11.16 6.50
N GLU A 182 20.22 -12.31 6.73
CA GLU A 182 20.30 -13.50 5.88
C GLU A 182 19.21 -13.54 4.79
N GLN A 183 18.28 -12.57 4.77
CA GLN A 183 17.20 -12.50 3.78
C GLN A 183 17.66 -11.86 2.47
N PRO A 184 16.91 -12.01 1.36
CA PRO A 184 17.24 -11.35 0.10
C PRO A 184 17.29 -9.82 0.18
N ASP A 185 18.06 -9.18 -0.71
CA ASP A 185 18.32 -7.73 -0.71
C ASP A 185 17.06 -6.85 -0.64
N TYR A 186 15.97 -7.25 -1.31
CA TYR A 186 14.72 -6.50 -1.29
C TYR A 186 14.07 -6.48 0.10
N VAL A 187 14.23 -7.55 0.89
CA VAL A 187 13.76 -7.64 2.28
C VAL A 187 14.61 -6.75 3.16
N GLN A 188 15.94 -6.85 3.03
CA GLN A 188 16.88 -6.04 3.79
C GLN A 188 16.65 -4.56 3.55
N SER A 189 16.53 -4.15 2.29
CA SER A 189 16.30 -2.76 1.88
C SER A 189 14.97 -2.24 2.43
N SER A 190 13.89 -3.04 2.35
CA SER A 190 12.59 -2.68 2.91
C SER A 190 12.67 -2.46 4.43
N HIS A 191 13.35 -3.35 5.15
CA HIS A 191 13.56 -3.21 6.59
C HIS A 191 14.40 -1.98 6.95
N GLN A 192 15.51 -1.76 6.24
CA GLN A 192 16.37 -0.58 6.45
C GLN A 192 15.58 0.71 6.22
N ASN A 193 14.74 0.78 5.18
CA ASN A 193 13.87 1.92 4.94
C ASN A 193 12.87 2.13 6.07
N GLN A 194 12.29 1.07 6.63
CA GLN A 194 11.37 1.17 7.77
C GLN A 194 12.09 1.74 9.01
N VAL A 195 13.27 1.23 9.35
CA VAL A 195 14.08 1.73 10.47
C VAL A 195 14.47 3.18 10.25
N LEU A 196 14.94 3.51 9.05
CA LEU A 196 15.32 4.87 8.66
C LEU A 196 14.16 5.85 8.84
N LEU A 197 12.96 5.51 8.38
CA LEU A 197 11.77 6.36 8.55
C LEU A 197 11.43 6.59 10.02
N GLN A 198 11.55 5.57 10.87
CA GLN A 198 11.32 5.71 12.31
C GLN A 198 12.36 6.61 12.99
N GLN A 199 13.63 6.48 12.60
CA GLN A 199 14.72 7.32 13.11
C GLN A 199 14.56 8.78 12.65
N LEU A 200 14.19 9.00 11.39
CA LEU A 200 13.86 10.33 10.87
C LEU A 200 12.66 10.94 11.61
N SER A 201 11.60 10.17 11.85
CA SER A 201 10.44 10.66 12.61
C SER A 201 10.80 11.00 14.05
N SER A 202 11.72 10.25 14.66
CA SER A 202 12.16 10.49 16.04
C SER A 202 13.07 11.73 16.13
N SER A 203 13.73 12.13 15.04
CA SER A 203 14.51 13.37 14.96
C SER A 203 13.67 14.65 15.11
N GLU A 204 12.35 14.58 14.88
CA GLU A 204 11.43 15.71 15.04
C GLU A 204 11.36 16.25 16.48
N GLY A 205 11.66 15.41 17.47
CA GLY A 205 11.68 15.81 18.88
C GLY A 205 12.97 16.51 19.33
N LEU A 206 13.96 16.64 18.45
CA LEU A 206 15.23 17.30 18.74
C LEU A 206 15.14 18.81 18.48
N ASP A 207 16.09 19.57 19.03
CA ASP A 207 16.28 20.96 18.63
C ASP A 207 16.77 21.06 17.17
N GLU A 208 16.70 22.26 16.56
CA GLU A 208 17.03 22.44 15.14
C GLU A 208 18.41 21.90 14.78
N GLN A 209 19.41 22.16 15.63
CA GLN A 209 20.78 21.69 15.39
C GLN A 209 20.89 20.17 15.52
N GLY A 210 20.34 19.57 16.58
CA GLY A 210 20.36 18.13 16.79
C GLY A 210 19.59 17.38 15.71
N LYS A 211 18.45 17.91 15.29
CA LYS A 211 17.63 17.40 14.19
C LYS A 211 18.39 17.38 12.87
N TYR A 212 19.02 18.49 12.49
CA TYR A 212 19.83 18.58 11.29
C TYR A 212 21.02 17.60 11.31
N LEU A 213 21.78 17.56 12.40
CA LEU A 213 22.91 16.65 12.54
C LEU A 213 22.47 15.19 12.44
N LYS A 214 21.37 14.82 13.13
CA LYS A 214 20.86 13.46 13.11
C LYS A 214 20.39 13.05 11.72
N ARG A 215 19.69 13.92 11.00
CA ARG A 215 19.25 13.66 9.62
C ARG A 215 20.44 13.56 8.66
N SER A 216 21.45 14.41 8.80
CA SER A 216 22.64 14.38 7.95
C SER A 216 23.42 13.08 8.11
N GLU A 217 23.49 12.54 9.33
CA GLU A 217 24.02 11.19 9.59
C GLU A 217 23.22 10.09 8.89
N LEU A 218 21.88 10.19 8.91
CA LEU A 218 20.98 9.14 8.41
C LEU A 218 20.81 9.12 6.88
N VAL A 219 20.72 10.29 6.25
CA VAL A 219 20.35 10.42 4.82
C VAL A 219 21.34 11.27 4.01
N GLY A 220 22.40 11.79 4.64
CA GLY A 220 23.35 12.68 4.02
C GLY A 220 22.83 14.13 3.88
N GLU A 221 23.72 15.00 3.42
CA GLU A 221 23.50 16.44 3.41
C GLU A 221 22.39 16.87 2.46
N GLU A 222 22.37 16.37 1.23
CA GLU A 222 21.39 16.77 0.21
C GLU A 222 19.96 16.39 0.62
N ALA A 223 19.77 15.17 1.13
CA ALA A 223 18.46 14.74 1.61
C ALA A 223 18.03 15.52 2.86
N THR A 224 18.98 15.84 3.75
CA THR A 224 18.71 16.70 4.91
C THR A 224 18.24 18.08 4.51
N GLN A 225 18.86 18.72 3.52
CA GLN A 225 18.40 20.02 3.01
C GLN A 225 16.99 19.96 2.42
N ARG A 226 16.61 18.86 1.76
CA ARG A 226 15.23 18.64 1.30
C ARG A 226 14.26 18.48 2.46
N LEU A 227 14.66 17.81 3.55
CA LEU A 227 13.85 17.71 4.77
C LEU A 227 13.69 19.06 5.47
N GLU A 228 14.74 19.88 5.53
CA GLU A 228 14.67 21.25 6.07
C GLU A 228 13.75 22.15 5.24
N ALA A 229 13.79 22.02 3.90
CA ALA A 229 12.87 22.74 3.03
C ALA A 229 11.41 22.29 3.25
N LEU A 230 11.18 20.99 3.44
CA LEU A 230 9.88 20.44 3.77
C LEU A 230 9.37 20.97 5.12
N ASP A 231 10.23 21.07 6.13
CA ASP A 231 9.86 21.60 7.43
C ASP A 231 9.48 23.07 7.38
N LYS A 232 10.20 23.88 6.59
CA LYS A 232 9.82 25.28 6.32
C LYS A 232 8.46 25.39 5.63
N GLN A 233 8.19 24.51 4.64
CA GLN A 233 6.88 24.47 3.99
C GLN A 233 5.76 24.08 4.96
N ARG A 234 6.03 23.14 5.87
CA ARG A 234 5.07 22.73 6.92
C ARG A 234 4.80 23.87 7.91
N ALA A 235 5.84 24.56 8.38
CA ALA A 235 5.71 25.69 9.29
C ALA A 235 4.90 26.83 8.65
N ALA A 236 5.23 27.23 7.42
CA ALA A 236 4.48 28.26 6.70
C ALA A 236 3.01 27.87 6.51
N PHE A 237 2.73 26.59 6.23
CA PHE A 237 1.35 26.11 6.12
C PHE A 237 0.60 26.16 7.45
N GLU A 238 1.25 25.83 8.57
CA GLU A 238 0.64 25.91 9.90
C GLU A 238 0.38 27.37 10.31
N ASP A 239 1.30 28.28 10.02
CA ASP A 239 1.12 29.73 10.25
C ASP A 239 -0.10 30.25 9.45
N SER A 240 -0.21 29.88 8.18
CA SER A 240 -1.39 30.21 7.35
C SER A 240 -2.67 29.60 7.92
N LEU A 241 -2.62 28.39 8.47
CA LEU A 241 -3.76 27.78 9.15
C LEU A 241 -4.18 28.57 10.39
N GLU A 242 -3.24 29.00 11.22
CA GLU A 242 -3.55 29.77 12.43
C GLU A 242 -4.30 31.07 12.08
N VAL A 243 -3.76 31.83 11.12
CA VAL A 243 -4.39 33.07 10.63
C VAL A 243 -5.78 32.79 10.06
N TYR A 244 -5.88 31.81 9.16
CA TYR A 244 -7.15 31.41 8.56
C TYR A 244 -8.20 31.02 9.61
N PHE A 245 -7.82 30.24 10.63
CA PHE A 245 -8.75 29.81 11.67
C PHE A 245 -9.19 30.96 12.58
N ALA A 246 -8.34 31.93 12.84
CA ALA A 246 -8.73 33.15 13.56
C ALA A 246 -9.82 33.91 12.79
N GLU A 247 -9.58 34.22 11.51
CA GLU A 247 -10.52 34.95 10.65
C GLU A 247 -11.84 34.17 10.45
N ARG A 248 -11.73 32.85 10.25
CA ARG A 248 -12.89 31.97 10.14
C ARG A 248 -13.75 32.01 11.40
N ASN A 249 -13.13 32.01 12.58
CA ASN A 249 -13.86 32.08 13.84
C ASN A 249 -14.60 33.41 14.01
N ASP A 250 -14.05 34.51 13.51
CA ASP A 250 -14.72 35.81 13.51
C ASP A 250 -15.94 35.80 12.59
N VAL A 251 -15.83 35.21 11.40
CA VAL A 251 -16.98 35.02 10.48
C VAL A 251 -18.09 34.19 11.12
N LEU A 252 -17.74 33.12 11.84
CA LEU A 252 -18.72 32.26 12.52
C LEU A 252 -19.42 32.93 13.70
N LYS A 253 -18.74 33.87 14.39
CA LYS A 253 -19.30 34.63 15.51
C LYS A 253 -20.12 35.83 15.07
N ASP A 254 -20.00 36.23 13.80
CA ASP A 254 -20.76 37.36 13.25
C ASP A 254 -22.25 37.00 13.14
N SER A 255 -23.05 37.55 14.07
CA SER A 255 -24.50 37.35 14.14
C SER A 255 -25.28 38.10 13.05
N PHE A 256 -24.63 38.98 12.28
CA PHE A 256 -25.26 39.69 11.17
C PHE A 256 -25.26 38.87 9.88
N LEU A 257 -24.44 37.82 9.80
CA LEU A 257 -24.38 36.93 8.64
C LEU A 257 -25.34 35.74 8.82
N SER A 258 -26.11 35.44 7.79
CA SER A 258 -26.82 34.16 7.69
C SER A 258 -25.84 33.00 7.55
N LYS A 259 -26.31 31.78 7.82
CA LYS A 259 -25.47 30.57 7.68
C LYS A 259 -24.91 30.39 6.26
N THR A 260 -25.68 30.76 5.24
CA THR A 260 -25.23 30.69 3.84
C THR A 260 -24.13 31.71 3.57
N GLU A 261 -24.29 32.95 4.03
CA GLU A 261 -23.28 34.00 3.88
C GLU A 261 -21.99 33.67 4.65
N GLN A 262 -22.10 33.07 5.84
CA GLN A 262 -20.93 32.56 6.57
C GLN A 262 -20.19 31.49 5.76
N GLN A 263 -20.91 30.54 5.15
CA GLN A 263 -20.30 29.48 4.34
C GLN A 263 -19.60 30.02 3.10
N GLU A 264 -20.22 30.96 2.39
CA GLU A 264 -19.63 31.62 1.21
C GLU A 264 -18.37 32.39 1.60
N LYS A 265 -18.41 33.16 2.68
CA LYS A 265 -17.26 33.94 3.15
C LYS A 265 -16.12 33.04 3.62
N ILE A 266 -16.40 31.93 4.30
CA ILE A 266 -15.37 30.94 4.67
C ILE A 266 -14.78 30.27 3.43
N ALA A 267 -15.59 29.98 2.40
CA ALA A 267 -15.08 29.44 1.14
C ALA A 267 -14.12 30.41 0.44
N GLN A 268 -14.46 31.71 0.42
CA GLN A 268 -13.57 32.75 -0.08
C GLN A 268 -12.27 32.82 0.73
N LEU A 269 -12.34 32.84 2.07
CA LEU A 269 -11.17 32.84 2.93
C LEU A 269 -10.24 31.65 2.65
N ARG A 270 -10.77 30.45 2.36
CA ARG A 270 -9.93 29.30 1.98
C ARG A 270 -9.12 29.59 0.72
N THR A 271 -9.76 30.16 -0.30
CA THR A 271 -9.09 30.44 -1.58
C THR A 271 -8.13 31.63 -1.52
N GLU A 272 -8.27 32.51 -0.52
CA GLU A 272 -7.35 33.63 -0.27
C GLU A 272 -6.07 33.18 0.42
N HIS A 273 -6.17 32.23 1.36
CA HIS A 273 -5.01 31.76 2.16
C HIS A 273 -4.30 30.54 1.58
N PHE A 274 -4.96 29.73 0.76
CA PHE A 274 -4.44 28.43 0.34
C PHE A 274 -4.53 28.20 -1.17
N LEU A 275 -3.53 27.47 -1.69
CA LEU A 275 -3.50 27.04 -3.08
C LEU A 275 -4.61 25.99 -3.36
N PRO A 276 -5.10 25.87 -4.60
CA PRO A 276 -6.16 24.92 -4.97
C PRO A 276 -5.91 23.47 -4.50
N GLU A 277 -4.67 23.00 -4.60
CA GLU A 277 -4.24 21.67 -4.17
C GLU A 277 -4.33 21.45 -2.64
N GLN A 278 -4.28 22.53 -1.86
CA GLN A 278 -4.32 22.49 -0.39
C GLN A 278 -5.76 22.56 0.15
N LEU A 279 -6.75 23.01 -0.65
CA LEU A 279 -8.12 23.23 -0.18
C LEU A 279 -8.75 21.96 0.42
N ARG A 280 -8.56 20.80 -0.22
CA ARG A 280 -9.07 19.52 0.30
C ARG A 280 -8.47 19.17 1.67
N ARG A 281 -7.18 19.48 1.87
CA ARG A 281 -6.48 19.28 3.15
C ARG A 281 -7.06 20.20 4.23
N VAL A 282 -7.26 21.48 3.92
CA VAL A 282 -7.83 22.46 4.86
C VAL A 282 -9.25 22.08 5.28
N GLU A 283 -10.10 21.70 4.32
CA GLU A 283 -11.46 21.24 4.63
C GLU A 283 -11.48 20.00 5.52
N ALA A 284 -10.55 19.06 5.31
CA ALA A 284 -10.42 17.89 6.17
C ALA A 284 -10.07 18.31 7.61
N ILE A 285 -9.12 19.22 7.78
CA ILE A 285 -8.72 19.76 9.09
C ILE A 285 -9.89 20.47 9.78
N GLU A 286 -10.67 21.27 9.05
CA GLU A 286 -11.89 21.90 9.59
C GLU A 286 -12.88 20.87 10.12
N ARG A 287 -13.12 19.79 9.38
CA ARG A 287 -14.04 18.71 9.79
C ARG A 287 -13.55 18.01 11.06
N ILE A 288 -12.25 17.74 11.16
CA ILE A 288 -11.62 17.11 12.33
C ILE A 288 -11.78 18.01 13.56
N ARG A 289 -11.37 19.28 13.48
CA ARG A 289 -11.50 20.23 14.60
C ARG A 289 -12.96 20.43 15.04
N ALA A 290 -13.89 20.47 14.08
CA ALA A 290 -15.32 20.58 14.39
C ALA A 290 -15.93 19.30 15.01
N ALA A 291 -15.29 18.14 14.85
CA ALA A 291 -15.68 16.91 15.53
C ALA A 291 -15.11 16.87 16.95
N GLU A 292 -13.86 17.30 17.14
CA GLU A 292 -13.21 17.43 18.45
C GLU A 292 -13.94 18.44 19.35
N SER A 293 -14.41 19.57 18.81
CA SER A 293 -15.16 20.56 19.58
C SER A 293 -16.57 20.12 20.00
N ARG A 294 -17.04 18.96 19.54
CA ARG A 294 -18.37 18.39 19.86
C ARG A 294 -18.31 17.29 20.93
N GLN A 295 -17.10 16.85 21.30
CA GLN A 295 -16.85 15.93 22.42
C GLN A 295 -16.63 16.71 23.71
#